data_AF-A0A416SZW2-F1
#
_entry.id   AF-A0A416SZW2-F1
#
_cell.length_a   1.000
_cell.length_b   1.000
_cell.length_c   1.000
_cell.angle_alpha   90.00
_cell.angle_beta   90.00
_cell.angle_gamma   90.00
#
_symmetry.space_group_name_H-M   'P 1'
#
loop_
_entity.id
_entity.type
_entity.pdbx_description
1 polymer ?
#
loop_
_entity_poly.entity_id
_entity_poly.type
_entity_poly.pdbx_seq_one_letter_code
_entity_poly.pdbx_strand_id
1 'polypeptide(L)'
;MHRTATLFFDVDISTFCNTEKLNELIYGYGKPVYILFTHKPLGILIVIYEDGVTVDLEIIEKIDISDSEFFHTDDIKLYDYSRNEKLCKEFALRDDMHYQISRLFHRSLIKFLSGKQDIGVSIANEVATFINCNIFINKACYRNNIIELLKVFNEQYKLPLEYLAILCELIEKLDEKIVRKSSKRIPSCRVG
;
A
#
# COMPACT_ATOMS: atom_id res chain seq x y z
N MET A 1 -19.33 -13.45 2.80
CA MET A 1 -17.99 -12.83 2.78
C MET A 1 -17.42 -12.83 4.19
N HIS A 2 -16.33 -13.57 4.45
CA HIS A 2 -15.59 -13.43 5.71
C HIS A 2 -14.56 -12.29 5.54
N ARG A 3 -14.86 -11.10 6.04
CA ARG A 3 -13.90 -9.99 6.09
C ARG A 3 -13.54 -9.71 7.56
N THR A 4 -12.45 -10.29 8.03
CA THR A 4 -11.76 -9.81 9.22
C THR A 4 -10.90 -8.61 8.79
N ALA A 5 -11.47 -7.41 8.85
CA ALA A 5 -10.68 -6.19 8.76
C ALA A 5 -9.62 -6.23 9.87
N THR A 6 -8.37 -6.02 9.49
CA THR A 6 -7.24 -5.85 10.42
C THR A 6 -6.74 -4.42 10.31
N LEU A 7 -5.94 -3.97 11.27
CA LEU A 7 -5.35 -2.62 11.25
C LEU A 7 -4.49 -2.34 10.00
N PHE A 8 -4.05 -3.38 9.28
CA PHE A 8 -3.10 -3.29 8.17
C PHE A 8 -3.76 -3.70 6.85
N PHE A 9 -4.71 -2.90 6.37
CA PHE A 9 -5.32 -3.06 5.05
C PHE A 9 -5.21 -1.78 4.25
N ASP A 10 -5.00 -1.96 2.95
CA ASP A 10 -5.13 -0.90 1.96
C ASP A 10 -6.63 -0.65 1.71
N VAL A 11 -7.00 0.59 1.42
CA VAL A 11 -8.38 1.00 1.11
C VAL A 11 -8.51 1.26 -0.37
N ASP A 12 -9.33 0.48 -1.07
CA ASP A 12 -9.64 0.69 -2.48
C ASP A 12 -10.84 1.63 -2.64
N ILE A 13 -10.68 2.73 -3.37
CA ILE A 13 -11.75 3.70 -3.67
C ILE A 13 -11.76 3.97 -5.17
N SER A 14 -12.93 3.93 -5.81
CA SER A 14 -13.11 4.44 -7.18
C SER A 14 -13.96 5.71 -7.13
N THR A 15 -13.56 6.75 -7.83
CA THR A 15 -14.27 8.05 -7.83
C THR A 15 -14.32 8.69 -9.21
N PHE A 16 -15.41 9.39 -9.48
CA PHE A 16 -15.60 10.25 -10.65
C PHE A 16 -15.62 11.70 -10.17
N CYS A 17 -14.52 12.42 -10.35
CA CYS A 17 -14.38 13.79 -9.87
C CYS A 17 -13.41 14.64 -10.70
N ASN A 18 -13.54 15.96 -10.59
CA ASN A 18 -12.61 16.92 -11.18
C ASN A 18 -11.42 17.17 -10.24
N THR A 19 -10.43 17.94 -10.71
CA THR A 19 -9.22 18.30 -9.95
C THR A 19 -9.50 18.88 -8.57
N GLU A 20 -10.45 19.82 -8.46
CA GLU A 20 -10.78 20.48 -7.18
C GLU A 20 -11.33 19.48 -6.17
N LYS A 21 -12.30 18.65 -6.58
CA LYS A 21 -12.89 17.62 -5.72
C LYS A 21 -11.93 16.48 -5.39
N LEU A 22 -11.04 16.13 -6.31
CA LEU A 22 -9.96 15.18 -6.02
C LEU A 22 -9.00 15.73 -4.98
N ASN A 23 -8.66 17.03 -5.06
CA ASN A 23 -7.83 17.69 -4.07
C ASN A 23 -8.50 17.72 -2.69
N GLU A 24 -9.78 18.08 -2.62
CA GLU A 24 -10.57 18.01 -1.39
C GLU A 24 -10.61 16.58 -0.81
N LEU A 25 -10.79 15.56 -1.66
CA LEU A 25 -10.82 14.17 -1.22
C LEU A 25 -9.48 13.72 -0.63
N ILE A 26 -8.37 13.99 -1.33
CA ILE A 26 -7.04 13.56 -0.92
C ILE A 26 -6.62 14.29 0.37
N TYR A 27 -6.70 15.63 0.37
CA TYR A 27 -6.17 16.44 1.48
C TYR A 27 -7.18 16.68 2.60
N GLY A 28 -8.46 16.42 2.37
CA GLY A 28 -9.50 16.53 3.41
C GLY A 28 -9.52 15.38 4.40
N TYR A 29 -9.01 14.19 4.01
CA TYR A 29 -8.88 13.05 4.92
C TYR A 29 -7.74 13.23 5.93
N GLY A 30 -6.60 13.72 5.47
CA GLY A 30 -5.40 13.88 6.27
C GLY A 30 -4.23 14.37 5.41
N LYS A 31 -3.04 14.47 6.00
CA LYS A 31 -1.85 14.91 5.28
C LYS A 31 -1.21 13.73 4.51
N PRO A 32 -1.19 13.75 3.16
CA PRO A 32 -0.48 12.74 2.39
C PRO A 32 1.04 12.97 2.50
N VAL A 33 1.78 11.90 2.78
CA VAL A 33 3.25 11.88 2.82
C VAL A 33 3.86 11.24 1.56
N TYR A 34 3.00 10.58 0.77
CA TYR A 34 3.37 9.91 -0.47
C TYR A 34 2.16 9.88 -1.41
N ILE A 35 2.32 10.34 -2.66
CA ILE A 35 1.30 10.23 -3.71
C ILE A 35 1.97 9.80 -5.00
N LEU A 36 1.49 8.71 -5.57
CA LEU A 36 2.06 8.07 -6.75
C LEU A 36 0.94 7.66 -7.69
N PHE A 37 1.13 7.75 -9.00
CA PHE A 37 0.23 7.07 -9.94
C PHE A 37 0.82 5.73 -10.38
N THR A 38 -0.02 4.73 -10.63
CA THR A 38 0.41 3.42 -11.11
C THR A 38 0.64 3.43 -12.62
N HIS A 39 1.69 2.75 -13.09
CA HIS A 39 1.95 2.55 -14.52
C HIS A 39 1.22 1.33 -15.10
N LYS A 40 0.78 0.39 -14.27
CA LYS A 40 0.08 -0.85 -14.65
C LYS A 40 -0.83 -1.33 -13.49
N PRO A 41 -2.17 -1.24 -13.60
CA PRO A 41 -2.91 -0.47 -14.61
C PRO A 41 -2.62 1.03 -14.50
N LEU A 42 -2.86 1.81 -15.54
CA LEU A 42 -2.83 3.28 -15.47
C LEU A 42 -4.10 3.80 -14.79
N GLY A 43 -4.06 5.01 -14.22
CA GLY A 43 -5.25 5.69 -13.68
C GLY A 43 -5.63 5.34 -12.23
N ILE A 44 -4.68 4.81 -11.44
CA ILE A 44 -4.84 4.66 -9.99
C ILE A 44 -3.78 5.52 -9.30
N LEU A 45 -4.20 6.29 -8.30
CA LEU A 45 -3.35 7.01 -7.36
C LEU A 45 -3.18 6.17 -6.10
N ILE A 46 -1.94 5.93 -5.68
CA ILE A 46 -1.61 5.37 -4.38
C ILE A 46 -1.26 6.54 -3.47
N VAL A 47 -2.08 6.74 -2.45
CA VAL A 47 -1.91 7.79 -1.44
C VAL A 47 -1.55 7.14 -0.12
N ILE A 48 -0.45 7.58 0.50
CA ILE A 48 -0.09 7.17 1.86
C ILE A 48 -0.12 8.40 2.76
N TYR A 49 -0.88 8.30 3.85
CA TYR A 49 -1.06 9.36 4.82
C TYR A 49 -0.04 9.27 5.96
N GLU A 50 0.11 10.36 6.71
CA GLU A 50 1.01 10.45 7.86
C GLU A 50 0.66 9.49 9.02
N ASP A 51 -0.56 8.95 9.06
CA ASP A 51 -0.97 7.90 9.99
C ASP A 51 -0.64 6.47 9.48
N GLY A 52 -0.05 6.38 8.29
CA GLY A 52 0.33 5.13 7.62
C GLY A 52 -0.80 4.47 6.83
N VAL A 53 -2.02 5.04 6.80
CA VAL A 53 -3.11 4.54 5.96
C VAL A 53 -2.74 4.68 4.49
N THR A 54 -3.08 3.66 3.70
CA THR A 54 -2.87 3.65 2.25
C THR A 54 -4.17 3.48 1.51
N VAL A 55 -4.37 4.33 0.52
CA VAL A 55 -5.55 4.37 -0.33
C VAL A 55 -5.13 4.16 -1.77
N ASP A 56 -5.67 3.12 -2.40
CA ASP A 56 -5.60 2.89 -3.84
C ASP A 56 -6.83 3.57 -4.45
N LEU A 57 -6.63 4.76 -5.01
CA LEU A 57 -7.66 5.65 -5.52
C LEU A 57 -7.74 5.58 -7.05
N GLU A 58 -8.72 4.86 -7.56
CA GLU A 58 -9.02 4.76 -8.99
C GLU A 58 -9.84 5.98 -9.44
N ILE A 59 -9.29 6.74 -10.39
CA ILE A 59 -9.94 7.93 -10.92
C ILE A 59 -10.61 7.60 -12.23
N ILE A 60 -11.93 7.75 -12.29
CA ILE A 60 -12.73 7.49 -13.48
C ILE A 60 -12.86 8.77 -14.30
N GLU A 61 -12.55 8.71 -15.60
CA GLU A 61 -12.70 9.83 -16.54
C GLU A 61 -14.08 9.83 -17.21
N LYS A 62 -14.56 8.65 -17.60
CA LYS A 62 -15.85 8.48 -18.27
C LYS A 62 -16.40 7.11 -17.93
N ILE A 63 -17.72 7.03 -17.79
CA ILE A 63 -18.48 5.78 -17.76
C ILE A 63 -19.30 5.75 -19.04
N ASP A 64 -19.23 4.66 -19.80
CA ASP A 64 -20.05 4.50 -20.99
C ASP A 64 -21.43 3.95 -20.59
N ILE A 65 -22.40 4.86 -20.50
CA ILE A 65 -23.78 4.58 -20.15
C ILE A 65 -24.60 4.65 -21.44
N SER A 66 -24.30 3.77 -22.40
CA SER A 66 -24.97 3.79 -23.70
C SER A 66 -26.43 3.32 -23.65
N ASP A 67 -26.87 2.67 -22.56
CA ASP A 67 -28.16 1.97 -22.49
C ASP A 67 -29.06 2.30 -21.27
N SER A 68 -28.87 3.40 -20.52
CA SER A 68 -29.77 3.71 -19.41
C SER A 68 -29.99 5.19 -19.11
N GLU A 69 -31.26 5.62 -19.09
CA GLU A 69 -31.71 6.95 -18.65
C GLU A 69 -31.57 7.17 -17.13
N PHE A 70 -31.33 6.11 -16.34
CA PHE A 70 -31.09 6.15 -14.90
C PHE A 70 -30.06 5.08 -14.51
N PHE A 71 -29.05 5.44 -13.71
CA PHE A 71 -28.04 4.51 -13.18
C PHE A 71 -28.00 4.60 -11.64
N HIS A 72 -28.01 3.44 -10.96
CA HIS A 72 -27.67 3.39 -9.54
C HIS A 72 -26.14 3.30 -9.40
N THR A 73 -25.57 3.91 -8.36
CA THR A 73 -24.12 3.90 -8.10
C THR A 73 -23.54 2.49 -7.95
N ASP A 74 -24.37 1.51 -7.61
CA ASP A 74 -23.98 0.10 -7.52
C ASP A 74 -23.76 -0.56 -8.90
N ASP A 75 -24.28 0.04 -9.98
CA ASP A 75 -24.19 -0.47 -11.34
C ASP A 75 -22.90 -0.07 -12.06
N ILE A 76 -22.06 0.80 -11.49
CA ILE A 76 -20.78 1.25 -12.09
C ILE A 76 -19.87 0.06 -12.46
N LYS A 77 -19.97 -1.06 -11.74
CA LYS A 77 -19.21 -2.29 -12.03
C LYS A 77 -19.69 -3.06 -13.26
N LEU A 78 -20.87 -2.71 -13.81
CA LEU A 78 -21.51 -3.36 -14.94
C LEU A 78 -21.21 -2.63 -16.27
N TYR A 79 -20.65 -1.42 -16.21
CA TYR A 79 -20.37 -0.60 -17.38
C TYR A 79 -18.87 -0.51 -17.66
N ASP A 80 -18.54 -0.40 -18.94
CA ASP A 80 -17.19 -0.03 -19.36
C ASP A 80 -16.91 1.40 -18.92
N TYR A 81 -15.76 1.61 -18.28
CA TYR A 81 -15.30 2.93 -17.88
C TYR A 81 -13.84 3.14 -18.30
N SER A 82 -13.49 4.39 -18.56
CA SER A 82 -12.10 4.81 -18.76
C SER A 82 -11.57 5.46 -17.49
N ARG A 83 -10.27 5.26 -17.22
CA ARG A 83 -9.59 5.91 -16.09
C ARG A 83 -8.95 7.22 -16.52
N ASN A 84 -8.92 8.18 -15.60
CA ASN A 84 -8.33 9.49 -15.83
C ASN A 84 -6.82 9.49 -15.55
N GLU A 85 -6.07 8.92 -16.48
CA GLU A 85 -4.61 8.79 -16.36
C GLU A 85 -3.92 10.16 -16.24
N LYS A 86 -4.42 11.14 -16.99
CA LYS A 86 -3.88 12.50 -17.00
C LYS A 86 -4.00 13.14 -15.62
N LEU A 87 -5.18 13.08 -15.01
CA LEU A 87 -5.41 13.64 -13.68
C LEU A 87 -4.57 12.93 -12.62
N CYS A 88 -4.44 11.60 -12.68
CA CYS A 88 -3.54 10.88 -11.77
C CYS A 88 -2.09 11.35 -11.91
N LYS A 89 -1.60 11.58 -13.13
CA LYS A 89 -0.24 12.05 -13.35
C LYS A 89 -0.01 13.46 -12.80
N GLU A 90 -1.00 14.35 -12.90
CA GLU A 90 -0.94 15.72 -12.36
C GLU A 90 -0.86 15.76 -10.82
N PHE A 91 -1.45 14.76 -10.14
CA PHE A 91 -1.44 14.67 -8.67
C PHE A 91 -0.24 13.93 -8.07
N ALA A 92 0.47 13.13 -8.87
CA ALA A 92 1.62 12.39 -8.35
C ALA A 92 2.77 13.33 -7.97
N LEU A 93 3.37 13.09 -6.80
CA LEU A 93 4.48 13.92 -6.34
C LEU A 93 5.74 13.73 -7.19
N ARG A 94 5.95 12.50 -7.68
CA ARG A 94 7.10 12.10 -8.50
C ARG A 94 6.73 10.98 -9.46
N ASP A 95 7.37 10.99 -10.63
CA ASP A 95 7.25 9.97 -11.67
C ASP A 95 8.61 9.39 -12.05
N ASP A 96 9.30 8.81 -11.07
CA ASP A 96 10.55 8.09 -11.30
C ASP A 96 10.46 6.65 -10.79
N MET A 97 11.23 5.76 -11.41
CA MET A 97 11.15 4.33 -11.14
C MET A 97 11.52 3.98 -9.69
N HIS A 98 12.45 4.73 -9.08
CA HIS A 98 12.84 4.49 -7.70
C HIS A 98 11.72 4.88 -6.74
N TYR A 99 11.07 6.02 -6.98
CA TYR A 99 9.89 6.41 -6.25
C TYR A 99 8.80 5.33 -6.40
N GLN A 100 8.49 4.89 -7.63
CA GLN A 100 7.56 3.79 -7.89
C GLN A 100 7.89 2.54 -7.06
N ILE A 101 9.14 2.08 -7.07
CA ILE A 101 9.55 0.87 -6.34
C ILE A 101 9.49 1.07 -4.82
N SER A 102 9.73 2.28 -4.31
CA SER A 102 9.74 2.53 -2.87
C SER A 102 8.40 2.25 -2.17
N ARG A 103 7.26 2.33 -2.88
CA ARG A 103 5.94 1.93 -2.32
C ARG A 103 5.90 0.46 -1.89
N LEU A 104 6.73 -0.38 -2.52
CA LEU A 104 6.73 -1.82 -2.28
C LEU A 104 7.22 -2.13 -0.87
N PHE A 105 8.03 -1.26 -0.24
CA PHE A 105 8.35 -1.39 1.19
C PHE A 105 7.10 -1.34 2.06
N HIS A 106 6.26 -0.31 1.88
CA HIS A 106 5.02 -0.16 2.63
C HIS A 106 4.08 -1.34 2.38
N ARG A 107 3.82 -1.66 1.11
CA ARG A 107 2.97 -2.81 0.72
C ARG A 107 3.48 -4.12 1.34
N SER A 108 4.79 -4.35 1.28
CA SER A 108 5.44 -5.54 1.86
C SER A 108 5.20 -5.64 3.36
N LEU A 109 5.43 -4.54 4.10
CA LEU A 109 5.22 -4.45 5.54
C LEU A 109 3.75 -4.68 5.92
N ILE A 110 2.81 -4.02 5.23
CA ILE A 110 1.38 -4.18 5.46
C ILE A 110 0.91 -5.62 5.18
N LYS A 111 1.34 -6.23 4.07
CA LYS A 111 1.01 -7.65 3.80
C LYS A 111 1.60 -8.58 4.86
N PHE A 112 2.83 -8.34 5.31
CA PHE A 112 3.43 -9.14 6.37
C PHE A 112 2.68 -8.98 7.70
N LEU A 113 2.39 -7.74 8.10
CA LEU A 113 1.67 -7.41 9.32
C LEU A 113 0.23 -7.91 9.28
N SER A 114 -0.45 -7.94 8.15
CA SER A 114 -1.81 -8.52 8.02
C SER A 114 -1.83 -10.06 8.03
N GLY A 115 -0.67 -10.73 8.17
CA GLY A 115 -0.56 -12.19 8.21
C GLY A 115 -0.35 -12.85 6.86
N LYS A 116 -0.37 -12.08 5.77
CA LYS A 116 0.00 -12.53 4.40
C LYS A 116 1.51 -12.50 4.22
N GLN A 117 2.23 -13.18 5.12
CA GLN A 117 3.68 -13.06 5.28
C GLN A 117 4.47 -13.47 4.03
N ASP A 118 4.05 -14.54 3.35
CA ASP A 118 4.78 -15.01 2.16
C ASP A 118 4.64 -14.02 0.99
N ILE A 119 3.49 -13.33 0.90
CA ILE A 119 3.28 -12.23 -0.06
C ILE A 119 4.19 -11.04 0.30
N GLY A 120 4.27 -10.66 1.57
CA GLY A 120 5.19 -9.61 2.01
C GLY A 120 6.65 -9.94 1.65
N VAL A 121 7.12 -11.14 1.98
CA VAL A 121 8.47 -11.61 1.62
C VAL A 121 8.72 -11.56 0.11
N SER A 122 7.75 -11.98 -0.72
CA SER A 122 7.87 -11.91 -2.18
C SER A 122 8.07 -10.47 -2.66
N ILE A 123 7.23 -9.54 -2.18
CA ILE A 123 7.30 -8.12 -2.58
C ILE A 123 8.64 -7.49 -2.17
N ALA A 124 9.15 -7.80 -0.98
CA ALA A 124 10.46 -7.31 -0.56
C ALA A 124 11.61 -7.83 -1.44
N ASN A 125 11.53 -9.09 -1.89
CA ASN A 125 12.52 -9.64 -2.83
C ASN A 125 12.45 -8.97 -4.22
N GLU A 126 11.28 -8.49 -4.65
CA GLU A 126 11.16 -7.67 -5.88
C GLU A 126 11.98 -6.38 -5.75
N VAL A 127 11.93 -5.72 -4.59
CA VAL A 127 12.74 -4.52 -4.32
C VAL A 127 14.23 -4.84 -4.33
N ALA A 128 14.65 -5.93 -3.66
CA ALA A 128 16.06 -6.36 -3.65
C ALA A 128 16.59 -6.64 -5.06
N THR A 129 15.77 -7.30 -5.89
CA THR A 129 16.07 -7.57 -7.30
C THR A 129 16.22 -6.26 -8.09
N PHE A 130 15.31 -5.31 -7.89
CA PHE A 130 15.35 -4.03 -8.59
C PHE A 130 16.62 -3.22 -8.32
N ILE A 131 17.08 -3.15 -7.08
CA ILE A 131 18.32 -2.44 -6.72
C ILE A 131 19.58 -3.31 -6.87
N ASN A 132 19.45 -4.50 -7.47
CA ASN A 132 20.52 -5.47 -7.66
C ASN A 132 21.33 -5.76 -6.37
N CYS A 133 20.62 -5.99 -5.27
CA CYS A 133 21.23 -6.25 -3.97
C CYS A 133 21.17 -7.75 -3.62
N ASN A 134 22.25 -8.29 -3.06
CA ASN A 134 22.37 -9.70 -2.68
C ASN A 134 21.64 -10.06 -1.36
N ILE A 135 20.76 -9.19 -0.85
CA ILE A 135 19.98 -9.47 0.35
C ILE A 135 18.82 -10.39 -0.03
N PHE A 136 18.84 -11.62 0.49
CA PHE A 136 17.72 -12.55 0.35
C PHE A 136 16.72 -12.36 1.49
N ILE A 137 15.52 -11.89 1.16
CA ILE A 137 14.46 -11.68 2.15
C ILE A 137 13.80 -13.02 2.44
N ASN A 138 13.78 -13.43 3.71
CA ASN A 138 13.06 -14.61 4.16
C ASN A 138 12.19 -14.30 5.38
N LYS A 139 11.23 -15.18 5.64
CA LYS A 139 10.23 -15.01 6.69
C LYS A 139 10.81 -15.02 8.11
N ALA A 140 11.82 -15.85 8.36
CA ALA A 140 12.40 -16.03 9.70
C ALA A 140 13.17 -14.79 10.15
N CYS A 141 13.85 -14.12 9.21
CA CYS A 141 14.67 -12.93 9.47
C CYS A 141 14.06 -11.65 8.85
N TYR A 142 12.77 -11.67 8.52
CA TYR A 142 12.11 -10.62 7.70
C TYR A 142 12.39 -9.21 8.19
N ARG A 143 12.29 -8.97 9.50
CA ARG A 143 12.56 -7.65 10.13
C ARG A 143 13.98 -7.16 9.84
N ASN A 144 14.98 -7.99 10.10
CA ASN A 144 16.37 -7.59 9.90
C ASN A 144 16.67 -7.41 8.40
N ASN A 145 16.13 -8.30 7.56
CA ASN A 145 16.32 -8.21 6.12
C ASN A 145 15.67 -6.96 5.51
N ILE A 146 14.44 -6.61 5.92
CA ILE A 146 13.75 -5.42 5.40
C ILE A 146 14.40 -4.12 5.89
N ILE A 147 14.94 -4.09 7.12
CA ILE A 147 15.72 -2.96 7.63
C ILE A 147 16.98 -2.75 6.78
N GLU A 148 17.73 -3.81 6.54
CA GLU A 148 18.97 -3.75 5.75
C GLU A 148 18.68 -3.30 4.32
N LEU A 149 17.66 -3.89 3.68
CA LEU A 149 17.22 -3.53 2.34
C LEU A 149 16.77 -2.06 2.28
N LEU A 150 16.01 -1.57 3.26
CA LEU A 150 15.56 -0.17 3.33
C LEU A 150 16.73 0.79 3.48
N LYS A 151 17.74 0.44 4.29
CA LYS A 151 18.96 1.25 4.45
C LYS A 151 19.70 1.37 3.12
N VAL A 152 20.00 0.24 2.47
CA VAL A 152 20.70 0.22 1.17
C VAL A 152 19.93 1.01 0.12
N PHE A 153 18.60 0.82 0.05
CA PHE A 153 17.75 1.57 -0.86
C PHE A 153 17.83 3.09 -0.59
N ASN A 154 17.68 3.53 0.66
CA ASN A 154 17.63 4.93 1.04
C ASN A 154 19.01 5.63 1.00
N GLU A 155 20.10 4.87 0.98
CA GLU A 155 21.44 5.39 0.68
C GLU A 155 21.59 5.77 -0.80
N GLN A 156 21.04 4.94 -1.70
CA GLN A 156 21.09 5.16 -3.15
C GLN A 156 20.01 6.15 -3.63
N TYR A 157 18.81 6.02 -3.08
CA TYR A 157 17.60 6.74 -3.51
C TYR A 157 16.91 7.34 -2.28
N LYS A 158 17.21 8.60 -1.98
CA LYS A 158 16.67 9.28 -0.79
C LYS A 158 15.15 9.32 -0.82
N LEU A 159 14.55 8.72 0.19
CA LEU A 159 13.12 8.76 0.47
C LEU A 159 12.74 10.06 1.18
N PRO A 160 11.51 10.57 0.97
CA PRO A 160 10.97 11.62 1.81
C PRO A 160 11.03 11.22 3.29
N LEU A 161 11.46 12.13 4.16
CA LEU A 161 11.66 11.85 5.59
C LEU A 161 10.38 11.37 6.27
N GLU A 162 9.25 12.01 5.95
CA GLU A 162 7.95 11.66 6.51
C GLU A 162 7.55 10.23 6.10
N TYR A 163 7.72 9.87 4.83
CA TYR A 163 7.45 8.51 4.37
C TYR A 163 8.40 7.46 4.99
N LEU A 164 9.69 7.79 5.12
CA LEU A 164 10.66 6.91 5.78
C LEU A 164 10.28 6.65 7.26
N ALA A 165 9.78 7.67 7.96
CA ALA A 165 9.31 7.52 9.34
C ALA A 165 8.16 6.49 9.43
N ILE A 166 7.18 6.55 8.51
CA ILE A 166 6.09 5.56 8.43
C ILE A 166 6.64 4.14 8.25
N LEU A 167 7.62 3.96 7.37
CA LEU A 167 8.23 2.63 7.15
C LEU A 167 8.92 2.12 8.43
N CYS A 168 9.63 2.98 9.15
CA CYS A 168 10.27 2.65 10.42
C CYS A 168 9.23 2.23 11.48
N GLU A 169 8.13 2.97 11.64
CA GLU A 169 7.06 2.63 12.57
C GLU A 169 6.41 1.27 12.25
N LEU A 170 6.19 0.97 10.96
CA LEU A 170 5.68 -0.32 10.53
C LEU A 170 6.67 -1.46 10.84
N ILE A 171 7.97 -1.21 10.71
CA ILE A 171 9.02 -2.18 11.06
C ILE A 171 9.02 -2.46 12.57
N GLU A 172 8.86 -1.44 13.41
CA GLU A 172 8.79 -1.61 14.87
C GLU A 172 7.60 -2.49 15.28
N LYS A 173 6.46 -2.35 14.60
CA LYS A 173 5.25 -3.16 14.85
C LYS A 173 5.43 -4.66 14.52
N LEU A 174 6.50 -5.06 13.82
CA LEU A 174 6.78 -6.48 13.56
C LEU A 174 7.08 -7.26 14.87
N ASP A 175 7.64 -6.60 15.89
CA ASP A 175 8.03 -7.23 17.16
C ASP A 175 6.81 -7.54 18.05
N GLU A 176 5.78 -6.69 18.02
CA GLU A 176 4.58 -6.83 18.87
C GLU A 176 3.75 -8.08 18.56
N LYS A 177 3.79 -8.57 17.31
CA LYS A 177 3.04 -9.78 16.91
C LYS A 177 3.74 -11.08 17.30
N ILE A 178 5.05 -11.08 17.48
CA ILE A 178 5.80 -12.27 17.92
C ILE A 178 5.44 -12.59 19.37
N VAL A 179 5.37 -11.55 20.23
CA VAL A 179 5.02 -11.69 21.66
C VAL A 179 3.60 -12.24 21.85
N ARG A 180 2.61 -11.80 21.05
CA ARG A 180 1.22 -12.27 21.19
C ARG A 180 0.99 -13.73 20.77
N LYS A 181 1.88 -14.32 19.95
CA LYS A 181 1.80 -15.75 19.58
C LYS A 181 2.44 -16.67 20.61
N SER A 182 3.50 -16.24 21.30
CA SER A 182 4.17 -17.03 22.34
C SER A 182 3.37 -17.14 23.64
N SER A 183 2.45 -16.21 23.93
CA SER A 183 1.60 -16.26 25.13
C SER A 183 0.42 -17.26 25.06
N LYS A 184 0.24 -18.02 23.97
CA LYS A 184 -0.90 -18.94 23.77
C LYS A 184 -0.58 -20.44 23.84
N ARG A 185 0.57 -20.84 24.39
CA ARG A 185 0.88 -22.27 24.61
C ARG A 185 1.32 -22.56 26.04
N ILE A 186 0.36 -22.77 26.92
CA ILE A 186 0.52 -23.68 28.07
C ILE A 186 -0.71 -24.59 28.07
N PRO A 187 -0.62 -25.84 27.58
CA PRO A 187 -1.61 -26.84 27.91
C PRO A 187 -1.37 -27.24 29.37
N SER A 188 -2.33 -26.95 30.25
CA SER A 188 -2.30 -27.49 31.60
C SER A 188 -2.55 -29.00 31.52
N CYS A 189 -1.50 -29.80 31.59
CA CYS A 189 -1.65 -31.20 31.99
C CYS A 189 -2.12 -31.20 33.44
N ARG A 190 -3.39 -31.56 33.68
CA ARG A 190 -3.81 -32.02 35.01
C ARG A 190 -3.67 -33.54 35.02
N VAL A 191 -2.68 -33.99 35.79
CA VAL A 191 -2.62 -35.32 36.37
C VAL A 191 -3.53 -35.29 37.61
N GLY A 192 -4.43 -36.25 37.73
CA GLY A 192 -5.36 -36.43 38.84
C GLY A 192 -6.41 -37.44 38.47
#